data_AF-A0A8T4VAX0-F1
#
_entry.id   AF-A0A8T4VAX0-F1
#
_cell.length_a   1.000
_cell.length_b   1.000
_cell.length_c   1.000
_cell.angle_alpha   90.00
_cell.angle_beta   90.00
_cell.angle_gamma   90.00
#
_symmetry.space_group_name_H-M   'P 1'
#
loop_
_entity.id
_entity.type
_entity.pdbx_description
1 polymer ?
#
loop_
_entity_poly.entity_id
_entity_poly.type
_entity_poly.pdbx_seq_one_letter_code
_entity_poly.pdbx_strand_id
1 'polypeptide(L)' 'YYYTKIMDRKCFSLKGLKMLYSSTFLSKKEFDKLYNGKEYDNLKKKYDPSGRFPTLFEKAVKFK' A
#
# COMPACT_ATOMS: atom_id res chain seq x y z
N TYR A 1 -16.68 2.81 5.06
CA TYR A 1 -15.43 3.23 5.75
C TYR A 1 -15.32 4.76 5.89
N TYR A 2 -16.18 5.40 6.68
CA TYR A 2 -16.13 6.86 6.87
C TYR A 2 -14.96 7.28 7.78
N TYR A 3 -14.96 6.84 9.04
CA TYR A 3 -13.95 7.22 10.03
C TYR A 3 -12.52 6.76 9.69
N THR A 4 -12.37 5.60 9.05
CA THR A 4 -11.06 5.12 8.57
C THR A 4 -10.41 6.13 7.62
N LYS A 5 -11.17 6.69 6.67
CA LYS A 5 -10.63 7.67 5.72
C LYS A 5 -10.20 8.97 6.42
N ILE A 6 -10.90 9.38 7.47
CA ILE A 6 -10.54 10.56 8.27
C ILE A 6 -9.23 10.30 9.04
N MET A 7 -9.15 9.15 9.73
CA MET A 7 -7.95 8.76 10.48
C MET A 7 -6.74 8.59 9.57
N ASP A 8 -6.89 7.94 8.41
CA ASP A 8 -5.81 7.76 7.45
C ASP A 8 -5.27 9.11 6.95
N ARG A 9 -6.17 10.03 6.58
CA ARG A 9 -5.76 11.40 6.16
C ARG A 9 -5.00 12.13 7.26
N LYS A 10 -5.45 12.02 8.52
CA LYS A 10 -4.75 12.65 9.65
C LYS A 10 -3.40 11.98 9.94
N CYS A 11 -3.33 10.66 9.84
CA CYS A 11 -2.08 9.91 9.98
C CYS A 11 -1.05 10.37 8.95
N PHE A 12 -1.42 10.41 7.66
CA PHE A 12 -0.52 10.81 6.59
C PHE A 12 -0.13 12.29 6.64
N SER A 13 -1.02 13.19 7.08
CA SER A 13 -0.67 14.61 7.24
C SER A 13 0.34 14.84 8.36
N LEU A 14 0.37 13.97 9.36
CA LEU A 14 1.38 13.94 10.42
C LEU A 14 2.65 13.18 10.01
N LYS A 15 2.82 12.85 8.72
CA LYS A 15 3.89 11.99 8.20
C LYS A 15 3.95 10.59 8.85
N GLY A 16 2.83 10.15 9.43
CA GLY A 16 2.67 8.80 9.94
C GLY A 16 2.51 7.79 8.81
N LEU A 17 2.80 6.53 9.14
CA LEU A 17 2.56 5.39 8.26
C LEU A 17 1.49 4.50 8.86
N LYS A 18 0.63 3.99 7.98
CA LYS A 18 -0.46 3.09 8.37
C LYS A 18 0.02 1.65 8.29
N MET A 19 -0.35 0.82 9.27
CA MET A 19 -0.14 -0.62 9.15
C MET A 19 -1.14 -1.23 8.16
N LEU A 20 -0.66 -2.09 7.27
CA LEU A 20 -1.45 -2.64 6.16
C LEU A 20 -2.40 -3.79 6.55
N TYR A 21 -2.65 -4.00 7.85
CA TYR A 21 -3.61 -4.98 8.34
C TYR A 21 -5.06 -4.51 8.18
N SER A 22 -5.31 -3.21 8.33
CA SER A 22 -6.66 -2.62 8.18
C SER A 22 -6.95 -2.23 6.72
N SER A 23 -8.23 -2.02 6.37
CA SER A 23 -8.61 -1.55 5.03
C SER A 23 -8.03 -0.16 4.76
N THR A 24 -7.46 0.04 3.57
CA THR A 24 -6.92 1.34 3.12
C THR A 24 -7.47 1.67 1.74
N PHE A 25 -7.57 2.96 1.44
CA PHE A 25 -8.23 3.48 0.25
C PHE A 25 -7.30 4.37 -0.58
N LEU A 26 -6.00 4.13 -0.45
CA LEU A 26 -4.96 4.84 -1.19
C LEU A 26 -5.03 4.48 -2.67
N SER A 27 -4.81 5.46 -3.54
CA SER A 27 -4.47 5.18 -4.93
C SER A 27 -3.11 4.46 -5.01
N LYS A 28 -2.84 3.78 -6.12
CA LYS A 28 -1.55 3.12 -6.36
C LYS A 28 -0.37 4.10 -6.21
N LYS A 29 -0.52 5.32 -6.76
CA LYS A 29 0.51 6.37 -6.68
C LYS A 29 0.78 6.81 -5.24
N GLU A 30 -0.26 7.02 -4.43
CA GLU A 30 -0.07 7.39 -3.02
C GLU A 30 0.53 6.25 -2.21
N PHE A 31 0.09 5.02 -2.46
CA PHE A 31 0.63 3.82 -1.83
C PHE A 31 2.13 3.67 -2.12
N ASP A 32 2.53 3.77 -3.39
CA ASP A 32 3.93 3.63 -3.79
C ASP A 32 4.80 4.74 -3.20
N LYS A 33 4.26 5.96 -3.05
CA LYS A 33 4.95 7.07 -2.37
C LYS A 33 5.17 6.79 -0.88
N LEU A 34 4.19 6.19 -0.20
CA LEU A 34 4.25 5.92 1.25
C LEU A 34 5.05 4.67 1.59
N TYR A 35 4.98 3.62 0.77
CA TYR A 35 5.58 2.31 1.04
C TYR A 35 6.73 1.95 0.10
N ASN A 36 7.35 2.96 -0.51
CA ASN A 36 8.54 2.81 -1.36
C ASN A 36 8.33 1.80 -2.51
N GLY A 37 7.34 2.08 -3.35
CA GLY A 37 6.93 1.19 -4.45
C GLY A 37 8.07 0.83 -5.41
N LYS A 38 9.02 1.75 -5.66
CA LYS A 38 10.17 1.48 -6.53
C LYS A 38 11.05 0.35 -5.98
N GLU A 39 11.38 0.40 -4.69
CA GLU A 39 12.20 -0.65 -4.09
C GLU A 39 11.42 -1.96 -3.96
N TYR A 40 10.13 -1.87 -3.66
CA TYR A 40 9.25 -3.03 -3.68
C TYR A 40 9.23 -3.71 -5.07
N ASP A 41 9.14 -2.94 -6.15
CA ASP A 41 9.11 -3.48 -7.52
C ASP A 41 10.42 -4.21 -7.87
N ASN A 42 11.57 -3.70 -7.41
CA ASN A 42 12.86 -4.37 -7.56
C ASN A 42 12.86 -5.73 -6.84
N LEU A 43 12.39 -5.76 -5.59
CA LEU A 43 12.26 -7.00 -4.82
C LEU A 43 11.29 -7.98 -5.49
N LYS A 44 10.14 -7.49 -5.98
CA LYS A 44 9.14 -8.31 -6.66
C LYS A 44 9.72 -8.97 -7.91
N LYS A 45 10.47 -8.22 -8.73
CA LYS A 45 11.15 -8.77 -9.92
C LYS A 45 12.20 -9.80 -9.54
N LYS A 46 12.95 -9.58 -8.47
CA LYS A 46 14.01 -10.51 -8.02
C LYS A 46 13.44 -11.82 -7.49
N TYR A 47 12.38 -11.76 -6.67
CA TYR A 47 11.88 -12.90 -5.92
C TYR A 47 10.62 -13.56 -6.51
N ASP A 48 9.88 -12.88 -7.38
CA ASP A 48 8.74 -13.42 -8.10
C ASP A 48 8.68 -12.88 -9.54
N PRO A 49 9.69 -13.19 -10.38
CA PRO A 49 9.79 -12.69 -11.75
C PRO A 49 8.63 -13.17 -12.65
N SER A 50 8.03 -14.31 -12.33
CA SER A 50 6.88 -14.84 -13.06
C SER A 50 5.52 -14.31 -12.56
N GLY A 51 5.52 -13.44 -11.54
CA GLY A 51 4.30 -12.79 -11.03
C GLY A 51 3.27 -13.75 -10.47
N ARG A 52 3.70 -14.84 -9.82
CA ARG A 52 2.79 -15.88 -9.29
C ARG A 52 1.95 -15.38 -8.12
N PHE A 53 2.48 -14.44 -7.34
CA PHE A 53 1.79 -13.88 -6.19
C PHE A 53 1.26 -12.47 -6.50
N PRO A 54 0.22 -12.02 -5.80
CA PRO A 54 -0.22 -10.63 -5.90
C PRO A 54 0.87 -9.66 -5.44
N THR A 55 0.83 -8.45 -5.97
CA THR A 55 1.65 -7.33 -5.48
C THR A 55 1.17 -6.89 -4.09
N LEU A 56 2.03 -6.18 -3.36
CA LEU A 56 1.70 -5.65 -2.04
C LEU A 56 0.51 -4.69 -2.11
N PHE A 57 0.43 -3.87 -3.16
CA PHE A 57 -0.72 -3.00 -3.39
C PHE A 57 -2.00 -3.79 -3.63
N GLU A 58 -1.97 -4.82 -4.48
CA GLU A 58 -3.16 -5.62 -4.75
C GLU A 58 -3.64 -6.30 -3.46
N LYS A 59 -2.71 -6.90 -2.70
CA LYS A 59 -3.00 -7.52 -1.40
C LYS A 59 -3.60 -6.53 -0.40
N ALA A 60 -3.05 -5.32 -0.31
CA ALA A 60 -3.44 -4.36 0.74
C ALA A 60 -4.68 -3.54 0.38
N VAL A 61 -4.95 -3.33 -0.92
CA VAL A 61 -5.93 -2.36 -1.40
C VAL A 61 -7.01 -2.97 -2.31
N LYS A 62 -6.64 -3.85 -3.26
CA LYS A 62 -7.59 -4.36 -4.27
C LYS A 62 -8.36 -5.61 -3.87
N PHE A 63 -7.77 -6.48 -3.04
CA PHE A 63 -8.39 -7.74 -2.63
C PHE A 63 -9.27 -7.64 -1.36
N LYS A 64 -9.79 -6.45 -1.04
CA LYS A 64 -10.64 -6.21 0.15
C LYS A 64 -12.00 -5.65 -0.22
#